data_AF-A0A3M6UVS3-F1
#
_entry.id   AF-A0A3M6UVS3-F1
#
_cell.length_a   1.000
_cell.length_b   1.000
_cell.length_c   1.000
_cell.angle_alpha   90.00
_cell.angle_beta   90.00
_cell.angle_gamma   90.00
#
_symmetry.space_group_name_H-M   'P 1'
#
loop_
_entity.id
_entity.type
_entity.pdbx_description
1 polymer ?
#
loop_
_entity_poly.entity_id
_entity_poly.type
_entity_poly.pdbx_seq_one_letter_code
_entity_poly.pdbx_strand_id
1 'polypeptide(L)'
;MKDNRFQLGYRTPLVVRLYNSIKANLTESRATFFNPHPFPAKEFDEAAFFHCIDEKASRLFCPNRWKEMKQIRPKMAPLFYGIGPMKTIPDSAIKVVPWYHLEAVFHQYVKSNSASCQTPSLHMLPFFIDNFGPKYTEWTTTVHEQLPGHHLEILAALHTFPDININYYNMSRINAELLYNKYAWGSRTTASKDITRFQSSPGAVTSYMIGQMTFVNARKLKHKSLSARFSIPDFHYHILRQGEIPREHLIKNIRDLS
;
A
#
# COMPACT_ATOMS: atom_id res chain seq x y z
N MET A 1 -5.68 -44.87 -19.66
CA MET A 1 -6.07 -43.47 -19.96
C MET A 1 -6.36 -42.78 -18.64
N LYS A 2 -5.86 -41.55 -18.47
CA LYS A 2 -5.85 -40.77 -17.24
C LYS A 2 -7.26 -40.21 -16.96
N ASP A 3 -7.77 -40.39 -15.75
CA ASP A 3 -8.84 -39.57 -15.18
C ASP A 3 -8.42 -39.08 -13.78
N ASN A 4 -7.52 -38.10 -13.75
CA ASN A 4 -7.18 -37.34 -12.54
C ASN A 4 -8.18 -36.19 -12.43
N ARG A 5 -9.38 -36.49 -11.94
CA ARG A 5 -10.33 -35.48 -11.48
C ARG A 5 -9.80 -34.86 -10.19
N PHE A 6 -9.06 -33.75 -10.34
CA PHE A 6 -8.85 -32.74 -9.30
C PHE A 6 -10.22 -32.18 -8.87
N GLN A 7 -10.89 -32.86 -7.94
CA GLN A 7 -11.96 -32.25 -7.16
C GLN A 7 -11.33 -31.38 -6.06
N LEU A 8 -10.94 -30.15 -6.39
CA LEU A 8 -10.81 -29.08 -5.39
C LEU A 8 -12.22 -28.60 -5.03
N GLY A 9 -12.92 -29.39 -4.22
CA GLY A 9 -14.04 -28.88 -3.44
C GLY A 9 -13.55 -27.72 -2.57
N TYR A 10 -14.38 -26.68 -2.48
CA TYR A 10 -14.18 -25.39 -1.79
C TYR A 10 -13.62 -25.52 -0.36
N ARG A 11 -12.34 -25.85 -0.22
CA ARG A 11 -11.58 -25.60 1.01
C ARG A 11 -11.39 -24.10 1.08
N THR A 12 -11.88 -23.47 2.14
CA THR A 12 -11.62 -22.06 2.49
C THR A 12 -10.20 -21.70 2.04
N PRO A 13 -10.01 -20.83 1.03
CA PRO A 13 -8.71 -20.65 0.41
C PRO A 13 -7.67 -20.30 1.46
N LEU A 14 -6.44 -20.77 1.29
CA LEU A 14 -5.31 -20.43 2.16
C LEU A 14 -5.21 -18.91 2.38
N VAL A 15 -5.58 -18.14 1.35
CA VAL A 15 -5.73 -16.68 1.34
C VAL A 15 -6.75 -16.16 2.35
N VAL A 16 -7.89 -16.84 2.55
CA VAL A 16 -8.92 -16.45 3.54
C VAL A 16 -8.47 -16.75 4.96
N ARG A 17 -7.78 -17.89 5.19
CA ARG A 17 -7.18 -18.19 6.50
C ARG A 17 -6.05 -17.22 6.83
N LEU A 18 -5.20 -16.92 5.85
CA LEU A 18 -4.14 -15.91 5.96
C LEU A 18 -4.76 -14.53 6.21
N TYR A 19 -5.81 -14.15 5.48
CA TYR A 19 -6.54 -12.89 5.68
C TYR A 19 -7.12 -12.80 7.09
N ASN A 20 -7.81 -13.83 7.59
CA ASN A 20 -8.39 -13.80 8.94
C ASN A 20 -7.32 -13.77 10.03
N SER A 21 -6.21 -14.49 9.85
CA SER A 21 -5.06 -14.45 10.78
C SER A 21 -4.34 -13.11 10.77
N ILE A 22 -4.15 -12.52 9.58
CA ILE A 22 -3.59 -11.18 9.41
C ILE A 22 -4.54 -10.16 10.03
N LYS A 23 -5.82 -10.15 9.66
CA LYS A 23 -6.83 -9.25 10.22
C LYS A 23 -6.86 -9.30 11.75
N ALA A 24 -6.96 -10.48 12.36
CA ALA A 24 -6.96 -10.65 13.81
C ALA A 24 -5.69 -10.07 14.47
N ASN A 25 -4.51 -10.36 13.91
CA ASN A 25 -3.23 -9.81 14.42
C ASN A 25 -3.08 -8.29 14.24
N LEU A 26 -3.78 -7.71 13.26
CA LEU A 26 -3.65 -6.30 12.90
C LEU A 26 -4.65 -5.39 13.60
N THR A 27 -5.88 -5.88 13.82
CA THR A 27 -6.97 -5.10 14.43
C THR A 27 -6.96 -5.12 15.94
N GLU A 28 -6.24 -6.03 16.59
CA GLU A 28 -6.26 -6.16 18.05
C GLU A 28 -5.27 -5.25 18.79
N SER A 29 -4.21 -4.74 18.12
CA SER A 29 -3.17 -3.93 18.79
C SER A 29 -3.06 -2.52 18.21
N ARG A 30 -3.44 -1.48 18.98
CA ARG A 30 -3.25 -0.08 18.59
C ARG A 30 -1.79 0.30 18.30
N ALA A 31 -0.82 -0.48 18.77
CA ALA A 31 0.59 -0.26 18.49
C ALA A 31 0.91 -0.37 16.98
N THR A 32 0.05 -1.03 16.21
CA THR A 32 0.17 -1.14 14.76
C THR A 32 -0.23 0.13 14.05
N PHE A 33 -0.95 1.09 14.64
CA PHE A 33 -1.33 2.36 14.00
C PHE A 33 -0.36 3.50 14.33
N PHE A 34 -0.36 4.53 13.48
CA PHE A 34 0.47 5.72 13.65
C PHE A 34 0.03 6.58 14.81
N ASN A 35 -1.28 6.78 14.96
CA ASN A 35 -1.85 7.46 16.11
C ASN A 35 -1.88 6.50 17.31
N PRO A 36 -1.18 6.82 18.43
CA PRO A 36 -1.13 5.95 19.60
C PRO A 36 -2.47 5.90 20.36
N HIS A 37 -3.30 6.93 20.19
CA HIS A 37 -4.61 7.07 20.81
C HIS A 37 -5.66 7.42 19.74
N PRO A 38 -6.94 7.08 19.97
CA PRO A 38 -8.03 7.61 19.14
C PRO A 38 -8.00 9.14 19.11
N PHE A 39 -8.41 9.72 17.99
CA PHE A 39 -8.60 11.17 17.95
C PHE A 39 -9.72 11.60 18.91
N PRO A 40 -9.64 12.81 19.50
CA PRO A 40 -10.72 13.32 20.34
C PRO A 40 -12.05 13.33 19.59
N ALA A 41 -13.16 13.13 20.30
CA ALA A 41 -14.51 13.10 19.70
C ALA A 41 -14.80 14.32 18.82
N LYS A 42 -14.33 15.51 19.22
CA LYS A 42 -14.47 16.77 18.47
C LYS A 42 -13.70 16.82 17.14
N GLU A 43 -12.75 15.91 16.94
CA GLU A 43 -12.02 15.73 15.68
C GLU A 43 -12.48 14.47 14.93
N PHE A 44 -13.46 13.74 15.47
CA PHE A 44 -13.85 12.41 15.01
C PHE A 44 -15.33 12.32 14.65
N ASP A 45 -16.19 13.17 15.22
CA ASP A 45 -17.61 13.21 14.94
C ASP A 45 -17.94 13.79 13.56
N GLU A 46 -19.21 13.67 13.15
CA GLU A 46 -19.68 14.21 11.87
C GLU A 46 -19.45 15.73 11.74
N ALA A 47 -19.32 16.45 12.87
CA ALA A 47 -19.03 17.87 12.88
C ALA A 47 -17.59 18.19 12.44
N ALA A 48 -16.63 17.28 12.67
CA ALA A 48 -15.25 17.43 12.20
C ALA A 48 -15.17 17.61 10.67
N PHE A 49 -16.09 17.01 9.92
CA PHE A 49 -16.18 17.14 8.46
C PHE A 49 -16.52 18.56 8.00
N PHE A 50 -17.28 19.31 8.80
CA PHE A 50 -17.70 20.67 8.46
C PHE A 50 -16.69 21.73 8.91
N HIS A 51 -15.82 21.40 9.88
CA HIS A 51 -14.88 22.35 10.48
C HIS A 51 -13.43 22.12 10.07
N CYS A 52 -13.05 20.94 9.58
CA CYS A 52 -11.67 20.61 9.22
C CYS A 52 -11.51 20.40 7.71
N ILE A 53 -11.86 21.45 6.94
CA ILE A 53 -11.96 21.41 5.48
C ILE A 53 -10.72 21.92 4.73
N ASP A 54 -9.81 22.61 5.44
CA ASP A 54 -8.57 23.16 4.89
C ASP A 54 -7.47 23.22 5.94
N GLU A 55 -6.22 23.51 5.52
CA GLU A 55 -5.07 23.54 6.42
C GLU A 55 -5.24 24.51 7.60
N LYS A 56 -5.82 25.69 7.37
CA LYS A 56 -6.01 26.71 8.41
C LYS A 56 -7.05 26.24 9.42
N ALA A 57 -8.15 25.68 8.93
CA ALA A 57 -9.24 25.16 9.73
C ALA A 57 -8.82 23.91 10.52
N SER A 58 -8.12 22.96 9.89
CA SER A 58 -7.58 21.77 10.57
C SER A 58 -6.57 22.11 11.65
N ARG A 59 -5.75 23.15 11.48
CA ARG A 59 -4.83 23.59 12.53
C ARG A 59 -5.53 24.11 13.78
N LEU A 60 -6.74 24.66 13.61
CA LEU A 60 -7.52 25.26 14.68
C LEU A 60 -8.48 24.24 15.33
N PHE A 61 -9.19 23.48 14.50
CA PHE A 61 -10.28 22.60 14.92
C PHE A 61 -9.89 21.12 15.01
N CYS A 62 -8.90 20.66 14.22
CA CYS A 62 -8.38 19.28 14.25
C CYS A 62 -6.85 19.19 14.49
N PRO A 63 -6.33 19.81 15.58
CA PRO A 63 -4.89 19.90 15.80
C PRO A 63 -4.21 18.54 16.01
N ASN A 64 -4.89 17.54 16.59
CA ASN A 64 -4.29 16.23 16.82
C ASN A 64 -4.13 15.46 15.51
N ARG A 65 -5.16 15.43 14.65
CA ARG A 65 -5.06 14.87 13.29
C ARG A 65 -3.98 15.56 12.47
N TRP A 66 -3.95 16.89 12.51
CA TRP A 66 -2.94 17.68 11.80
C TRP A 66 -1.51 17.34 12.23
N LYS A 67 -1.29 17.13 13.53
CA LYS A 67 0.03 16.77 14.08
C LYS A 67 0.48 15.38 13.61
N GLU A 68 -0.39 14.39 13.61
CA GLU A 68 -0.04 13.01 13.24
C GLU A 68 0.40 12.89 11.77
N MET A 69 -0.28 13.59 10.85
CA MET A 69 0.12 13.57 9.43
C MET A 69 1.55 14.07 9.18
N LYS A 70 2.04 15.02 10.00
CA LYS A 70 3.41 15.53 9.85
C LYS A 70 4.49 14.54 10.27
N GLN A 71 4.13 13.49 11.02
CA GLN A 71 5.10 12.52 11.53
C GLN A 71 5.59 11.51 10.49
N ILE A 72 4.97 11.46 9.29
CA ILE A 72 5.32 10.47 8.27
C ILE A 72 6.70 10.74 7.67
N ARG A 73 6.96 11.99 7.27
CA ARG A 73 8.21 12.36 6.57
C ARG A 73 9.47 12.09 7.40
N PRO A 74 9.55 12.44 8.70
CA PRO A 74 10.72 12.15 9.52
C PRO A 74 11.03 10.66 9.66
N LYS A 75 10.00 9.82 9.67
CA LYS A 75 10.15 8.36 9.81
C LYS A 75 10.53 7.68 8.48
N MET A 76 10.25 8.33 7.35
CA MET A 76 10.68 7.90 6.01
C MET A 76 12.15 8.25 5.72
N ALA A 77 12.62 9.40 6.20
CA ALA A 77 13.98 9.89 5.98
C ALA A 77 15.10 8.85 6.24
N PRO A 78 15.10 8.07 7.34
CA PRO A 78 16.17 7.10 7.59
C PRO A 78 16.12 5.85 6.70
N LEU A 79 15.11 5.69 5.84
CA LEU A 79 14.99 4.56 4.93
C LEU A 79 15.69 4.79 3.59
N PHE A 80 16.10 6.03 3.29
CA PHE A 80 16.61 6.43 1.97
C PHE A 80 17.79 7.39 2.10
N TYR A 81 18.65 7.43 1.09
CA TYR A 81 19.71 8.44 1.00
C TYR A 81 19.15 9.72 0.36
N GLY A 82 19.08 10.80 1.14
CA GLY A 82 18.62 12.10 0.65
C GLY A 82 19.70 12.95 -0.02
N ILE A 83 20.98 12.66 0.22
CA ILE A 83 22.14 13.42 -0.28
C ILE A 83 23.28 12.47 -0.68
N GLY A 84 24.22 12.97 -1.49
CA GLY A 84 25.43 12.24 -1.88
C GLY A 84 25.27 11.32 -3.11
N PRO A 85 26.32 10.56 -3.46
CA PRO A 85 26.34 9.74 -4.68
C PRO A 85 25.37 8.55 -4.66
N MET A 86 24.91 8.14 -3.47
CA MET A 86 23.93 7.07 -3.29
C MET A 86 22.49 7.57 -3.15
N LYS A 87 22.25 8.83 -3.49
CA LYS A 87 20.94 9.47 -3.36
C LYS A 87 19.85 8.69 -4.11
N THR A 88 18.77 8.41 -3.39
CA THR A 88 17.57 7.73 -3.91
C THR A 88 16.31 8.58 -3.87
N ILE A 89 16.37 9.74 -3.22
CA ILE A 89 15.28 10.70 -3.18
C ILE A 89 15.49 11.75 -4.29
N PRO A 90 14.50 12.04 -5.15
CA PRO A 90 14.62 13.07 -6.17
C PRO A 90 14.74 14.48 -5.55
N ASP A 91 15.33 15.42 -6.30
CA ASP A 91 15.47 16.82 -5.87
C ASP A 91 14.13 17.55 -5.73
N SER A 92 13.11 17.13 -6.49
CA SER A 92 11.75 17.66 -6.35
C SER A 92 11.22 17.37 -4.95
N ALA A 93 10.94 18.44 -4.20
CA ALA A 93 10.28 18.29 -2.92
C ALA A 93 8.89 17.64 -3.12
N ILE A 94 8.68 16.46 -2.53
CA ILE A 94 7.32 15.94 -2.34
C ILE A 94 6.72 16.65 -1.13
N LYS A 95 5.58 17.31 -1.35
CA LYS A 95 4.78 17.94 -0.29
C LYS A 95 3.71 16.97 0.19
N VAL A 96 3.75 16.62 1.47
CA VAL A 96 2.70 15.83 2.11
C VAL A 96 1.55 16.77 2.48
N VAL A 97 0.35 16.50 2.00
CA VAL A 97 -0.84 17.33 2.21
C VAL A 97 -2.04 16.48 2.65
N PRO A 98 -2.98 17.03 3.42
CA PRO A 98 -4.27 16.39 3.67
C PRO A 98 -5.10 16.27 2.40
N TRP A 99 -5.84 15.17 2.29
CA TRP A 99 -6.95 14.97 1.39
C TRP A 99 -8.26 15.08 2.17
N TYR A 100 -8.92 16.23 2.07
CA TYR A 100 -10.16 16.54 2.78
C TYR A 100 -11.43 15.94 2.15
N HIS A 101 -11.29 14.87 1.37
CA HIS A 101 -12.43 14.20 0.77
C HIS A 101 -12.95 13.12 1.73
N LEU A 102 -14.26 13.07 1.94
CA LEU A 102 -14.90 12.15 2.90
C LEU A 102 -14.70 10.68 2.52
N GLU A 103 -14.64 10.40 1.22
CA GLU A 103 -14.41 9.05 0.69
C GLU A 103 -12.92 8.72 0.52
N ALA A 104 -12.02 9.64 0.90
CA ALA A 104 -10.59 9.35 0.86
C ALA A 104 -10.27 8.32 1.95
N VAL A 105 -10.06 7.08 1.52
CA VAL A 105 -9.66 5.97 2.39
C VAL A 105 -8.27 5.43 2.06
N PHE A 106 -7.60 6.05 1.08
CA PHE A 106 -6.24 5.72 0.62
C PHE A 106 -5.47 7.00 0.29
N HIS A 107 -4.15 6.90 0.22
CA HIS A 107 -3.31 8.03 -0.15
C HIS A 107 -3.34 8.23 -1.66
N GLN A 108 -3.00 9.42 -2.10
CA GLN A 108 -2.93 9.74 -3.52
C GLN A 108 -1.63 10.47 -3.83
N TYR A 109 -0.96 10.05 -4.88
CA TYR A 109 0.13 10.78 -5.50
C TYR A 109 -0.38 11.66 -6.63
N VAL A 110 0.08 12.90 -6.64
CA VAL A 110 -0.07 13.79 -7.79
C VAL A 110 1.32 14.22 -8.23
N LYS A 111 1.74 13.69 -9.38
CA LYS A 111 3.01 14.08 -10.00
C LYS A 111 2.96 15.56 -10.39
N SER A 112 4.04 16.27 -10.12
CA SER A 112 4.24 17.61 -10.66
C SER A 112 4.30 17.60 -12.20
N ASN A 113 3.63 18.57 -12.81
CA ASN A 113 3.72 18.82 -14.25
C ASN A 113 4.99 19.61 -14.64
N SER A 114 5.78 20.07 -13.66
CA SER A 114 6.99 20.86 -13.87
C SER A 114 8.22 19.96 -13.96
N ALA A 115 8.83 19.87 -15.15
CA ALA A 115 10.14 19.22 -15.33
C ALA A 115 11.25 19.84 -14.45
N SER A 116 11.15 21.14 -14.16
CA SER A 116 12.10 21.91 -13.34
C SER A 116 11.78 21.93 -11.83
N CYS A 117 10.86 21.07 -11.35
CA CYS A 117 10.48 20.99 -9.93
C CYS A 117 9.95 22.30 -9.31
N GLN A 118 9.49 23.27 -10.12
CA GLN A 118 8.92 24.54 -9.64
C GLN A 118 7.64 24.32 -8.83
N THR A 119 6.82 23.37 -9.26
CA THR A 119 5.69 22.86 -8.48
C THR A 119 6.09 21.53 -7.84
N PRO A 120 5.91 21.34 -6.53
CA PRO A 120 6.19 20.07 -5.87
C PRO A 120 5.16 19.02 -6.28
N SER A 121 5.56 17.75 -6.34
CA SER A 121 4.60 16.65 -6.35
C SER A 121 3.87 16.57 -5.00
N LEU A 122 2.61 16.18 -5.01
CA LEU A 122 1.80 16.07 -3.81
C LEU A 122 1.64 14.60 -3.41
N HIS A 123 1.89 14.31 -2.14
CA HIS A 123 1.46 13.08 -1.50
C HIS A 123 0.28 13.42 -0.58
N MET A 124 -0.92 13.10 -1.02
CA MET A 124 -2.15 13.42 -0.34
C MET A 124 -2.55 12.27 0.59
N LEU A 125 -2.77 12.56 1.86
CA LEU A 125 -3.13 11.59 2.88
C LEU A 125 -4.60 11.75 3.26
N PRO A 126 -5.36 10.66 3.40
CA PRO A 126 -6.76 10.73 3.80
C PRO A 126 -6.88 11.33 5.21
N PHE A 127 -7.54 12.49 5.32
CA PHE A 127 -7.55 13.27 6.56
C PHE A 127 -8.49 12.70 7.63
N PHE A 128 -9.59 12.08 7.20
CA PHE A 128 -10.69 11.68 8.06
C PHE A 128 -10.65 10.21 8.51
N ILE A 129 -9.54 9.49 8.32
CA ILE A 129 -9.41 8.11 8.80
C ILE A 129 -9.23 8.08 10.32
N ASP A 130 -9.95 7.19 10.99
CA ASP A 130 -9.97 7.07 12.45
C ASP A 130 -8.70 6.51 13.06
N ASN A 131 -8.12 5.51 12.40
CA ASN A 131 -6.85 4.92 12.76
C ASN A 131 -5.91 5.04 11.57
N PHE A 132 -4.96 5.95 11.67
CA PHE A 132 -3.99 6.22 10.63
C PHE A 132 -3.02 5.05 10.53
N GLY A 133 -3.00 4.33 9.42
CA GLY A 133 -2.30 3.05 9.31
C GLY A 133 -3.20 1.86 8.94
N PRO A 134 -2.77 0.62 9.22
CA PRO A 134 -1.61 0.24 10.04
C PRO A 134 -0.24 0.70 9.51
N LYS A 135 0.73 0.91 10.41
CA LYS A 135 2.12 1.32 10.15
C LYS A 135 2.69 0.64 8.92
N TYR A 136 2.65 -0.69 8.85
CA TYR A 136 3.21 -1.40 7.69
C TYR A 136 2.46 -1.11 6.38
N THR A 137 1.12 -0.98 6.37
CA THR A 137 0.39 -0.62 5.14
C THR A 137 0.65 0.82 4.78
N GLU A 138 0.68 1.72 5.74
CA GLU A 138 0.83 3.15 5.48
C GLU A 138 2.28 3.51 5.17
N TRP A 139 3.26 2.73 5.64
CA TRP A 139 4.63 2.74 5.10
C TRP A 139 4.65 2.27 3.66
N THR A 140 4.02 1.13 3.35
CA THR A 140 4.03 0.59 1.99
C THR A 140 3.25 1.50 1.05
N THR A 141 2.08 2.03 1.44
CA THR A 141 1.23 2.98 0.70
C THR A 141 1.86 4.37 0.59
N THR A 142 2.53 4.88 1.63
CA THR A 142 3.31 6.13 1.53
C THR A 142 4.49 5.97 0.59
N VAL A 143 5.26 4.88 0.71
CA VAL A 143 6.36 4.59 -0.24
C VAL A 143 5.80 4.51 -1.65
N HIS A 144 4.71 3.77 -1.82
CA HIS A 144 4.01 3.54 -3.08
C HIS A 144 3.49 4.82 -3.75
N GLU A 145 2.76 5.67 -3.02
CA GLU A 145 2.31 6.99 -3.48
C GLU A 145 3.38 8.09 -3.42
N GLN A 146 4.62 7.78 -3.05
CA GLN A 146 5.74 8.72 -3.18
C GLN A 146 6.65 8.29 -4.34
N LEU A 147 7.14 7.03 -4.37
CA LEU A 147 7.97 6.35 -5.39
C LEU A 147 8.16 4.82 -5.07
N PRO A 148 8.07 3.84 -6.01
CA PRO A 148 7.22 3.67 -7.18
C PRO A 148 6.16 2.56 -6.96
N GLY A 149 4.86 2.88 -6.92
CA GLY A 149 3.80 1.87 -7.08
C GLY A 149 2.39 2.38 -6.84
N HIS A 150 1.37 1.70 -7.39
CA HIS A 150 -0.05 1.90 -7.08
C HIS A 150 -0.74 0.53 -6.82
N HIS A 151 -1.73 0.47 -5.92
CA HIS A 151 -2.41 -0.68 -5.28
C HIS A 151 -1.82 -1.45 -4.05
N LEU A 152 -2.61 -1.37 -2.96
CA LEU A 152 -2.48 -1.85 -1.57
C LEU A 152 -2.20 -3.36 -1.39
N GLU A 153 -1.29 -3.73 -0.47
CA GLU A 153 -0.89 -5.12 -0.15
C GLU A 153 -2.04 -6.06 0.25
N ILE A 154 -2.98 -5.59 1.07
CA ILE A 154 -4.07 -6.43 1.61
C ILE A 154 -5.20 -6.60 0.60
N LEU A 155 -5.59 -5.52 -0.08
CA LEU A 155 -6.58 -5.59 -1.16
C LEU A 155 -5.99 -6.31 -2.38
N ALA A 156 -4.70 -6.14 -2.69
CA ALA A 156 -4.04 -6.87 -3.77
C ALA A 156 -4.05 -8.38 -3.53
N ALA A 157 -3.83 -8.86 -2.30
CA ALA A 157 -3.97 -10.29 -1.99
C ALA A 157 -5.40 -10.80 -2.20
N LEU A 158 -6.41 -10.00 -1.79
CA LEU A 158 -7.82 -10.33 -1.98
C LEU A 158 -8.28 -10.19 -3.44
N HIS A 159 -7.66 -9.32 -4.22
CA HIS A 159 -7.95 -9.04 -5.64
C HIS A 159 -7.20 -9.99 -6.58
N THR A 160 -6.03 -10.47 -6.18
CA THR A 160 -5.26 -11.50 -6.90
C THR A 160 -6.09 -12.76 -7.07
N PHE A 161 -6.86 -13.14 -6.05
CA PHE A 161 -7.73 -14.32 -6.12
C PHE A 161 -8.79 -14.23 -7.24
N PRO A 162 -9.71 -13.24 -7.27
CA PRO A 162 -10.67 -13.10 -8.36
C PRO A 162 -10.00 -12.82 -9.71
N ASP A 163 -8.88 -12.07 -9.76
CA ASP A 163 -8.11 -11.82 -11.00
C ASP A 163 -7.65 -13.12 -11.65
N ILE A 164 -7.00 -14.02 -10.91
CA ILE A 164 -6.57 -15.32 -11.43
C ILE A 164 -7.80 -16.21 -11.73
N ASN A 165 -8.79 -16.25 -10.84
CA ASN A 165 -9.86 -17.23 -10.95
C ASN A 165 -10.86 -16.93 -12.07
N ILE A 166 -11.17 -15.66 -12.33
CA ILE A 166 -12.06 -15.28 -13.43
C ILE A 166 -11.35 -15.49 -14.78
N ASN A 167 -10.06 -15.17 -14.86
CA ASN A 167 -9.33 -15.19 -16.13
C ASN A 167 -8.72 -16.56 -16.48
N TYR A 168 -8.49 -17.44 -15.50
CA TYR A 168 -7.81 -18.73 -15.73
C TYR A 168 -8.61 -19.95 -15.25
N TYR A 169 -9.34 -19.84 -14.13
CA TYR A 169 -10.09 -20.97 -13.53
C TYR A 169 -11.59 -20.95 -13.83
N ASN A 170 -12.05 -20.16 -14.80
CA ASN A 170 -13.46 -20.05 -15.22
C ASN A 170 -14.45 -19.73 -14.08
N MET A 171 -14.01 -18.97 -13.07
CA MET A 171 -14.91 -18.49 -12.03
C MET A 171 -15.93 -17.51 -12.62
N SER A 172 -17.21 -17.72 -12.32
CA SER A 172 -18.25 -16.79 -12.75
C SER A 172 -18.09 -15.44 -12.08
N ARG A 173 -18.45 -14.38 -12.82
CA ARG A 173 -18.45 -13.00 -12.31
C ARG A 173 -19.24 -12.87 -11.00
N ILE A 174 -20.41 -13.49 -10.93
CA ILE A 174 -21.27 -13.46 -9.74
C ILE A 174 -20.53 -14.04 -8.52
N ASN A 175 -19.84 -15.17 -8.69
CA ASN A 175 -19.08 -15.77 -7.59
C ASN A 175 -17.92 -14.89 -7.14
N ALA A 176 -17.22 -14.24 -8.08
CA ALA A 176 -16.16 -13.30 -7.76
C ALA A 176 -16.67 -12.06 -7.00
N GLU A 177 -17.79 -11.48 -7.43
CA GLU A 177 -18.44 -10.36 -6.74
C GLU A 177 -18.92 -10.76 -5.33
N LEU A 178 -19.49 -11.95 -5.16
CA LEU A 178 -19.92 -12.45 -3.85
C LEU A 178 -18.73 -12.63 -2.90
N LEU A 179 -17.63 -13.22 -3.38
CA LEU A 179 -16.40 -13.36 -2.59
C LEU A 179 -15.79 -12.01 -2.25
N TYR A 180 -15.75 -11.09 -3.22
CA TYR A 180 -15.26 -9.73 -3.00
C TYR A 180 -16.08 -9.04 -1.90
N ASN A 181 -17.40 -8.98 -2.03
CA ASN A 181 -18.27 -8.33 -1.03
C ASN A 181 -18.19 -8.98 0.35
N LYS A 182 -17.92 -10.29 0.41
CA LYS A 182 -17.80 -11.02 1.68
C LYS A 182 -16.50 -10.72 2.42
N TYR A 183 -15.39 -10.51 1.70
CA TYR A 183 -14.06 -10.46 2.32
C TYR A 183 -13.33 -9.12 2.16
N ALA A 184 -13.66 -8.31 1.17
CA ALA A 184 -13.10 -6.98 0.98
C ALA A 184 -14.03 -5.90 1.55
N TRP A 185 -13.46 -4.81 2.04
CA TRP A 185 -14.19 -3.64 2.53
C TRP A 185 -14.68 -2.78 1.37
N GLY A 186 -15.62 -3.30 0.57
CA GLY A 186 -16.17 -2.61 -0.58
C GLY A 186 -17.69 -2.70 -0.65
N SER A 187 -18.31 -1.68 -1.23
CA SER A 187 -19.71 -1.75 -1.63
C SER A 187 -19.87 -2.63 -2.87
N ARG A 188 -21.11 -3.07 -3.14
CA ARG A 188 -21.43 -3.85 -4.33
C ARG A 188 -21.02 -3.15 -5.63
N THR A 189 -21.06 -1.82 -5.66
CA THR A 189 -20.65 -1.02 -6.82
C THR A 189 -19.13 -1.02 -7.01
N THR A 190 -18.36 -0.94 -5.93
CA THR A 190 -16.88 -1.07 -5.96
C THR A 190 -16.46 -2.46 -6.44
N ALA A 191 -17.07 -3.52 -5.88
CA ALA A 191 -16.79 -4.89 -6.28
C ALA A 191 -17.00 -5.08 -7.79
N SER A 192 -18.13 -4.63 -8.32
CA SER A 192 -18.44 -4.75 -9.76
C SER A 192 -17.42 -4.01 -10.64
N LYS A 193 -17.03 -2.78 -10.27
CA LYS A 193 -16.00 -2.01 -11.01
C LYS A 193 -14.65 -2.74 -11.03
N ASP A 194 -14.22 -3.25 -9.88
CA ASP A 194 -12.96 -3.98 -9.75
C ASP A 194 -12.97 -5.30 -10.53
N ILE A 195 -14.06 -6.06 -10.49
CA ILE A 195 -14.19 -7.27 -11.31
C ILE A 195 -14.11 -6.95 -12.81
N THR A 196 -14.74 -5.86 -13.26
CA THR A 196 -14.61 -5.41 -14.65
C THR A 196 -13.15 -5.08 -15.00
N ARG A 197 -12.42 -4.44 -14.09
CA ARG A 197 -10.99 -4.16 -14.26
C ARG A 197 -10.17 -5.44 -14.39
N PHE A 198 -10.46 -6.46 -13.58
CA PHE A 198 -9.72 -7.74 -13.65
C PHE A 198 -9.98 -8.47 -14.97
N GLN A 199 -11.20 -8.40 -15.49
CA GLN A 199 -11.55 -8.98 -16.78
C GLN A 199 -10.93 -8.22 -17.96
N SER A 200 -10.81 -6.89 -17.87
CA SER A 200 -10.24 -6.07 -18.94
C SER A 200 -8.72 -6.05 -18.95
N SER A 201 -8.07 -6.31 -17.81
CA SER A 201 -6.61 -6.35 -17.68
C SER A 201 -6.17 -7.54 -16.81
N PRO A 202 -6.19 -8.77 -17.39
CA PRO A 202 -5.83 -9.98 -16.66
C PRO A 202 -4.41 -9.92 -16.10
N GLY A 203 -4.26 -10.26 -14.81
CA GLY A 203 -2.97 -10.32 -14.13
C GLY A 203 -2.40 -8.96 -13.68
N ALA A 204 -3.06 -7.84 -14.01
CA ALA A 204 -2.61 -6.53 -13.61
C ALA A 204 -2.56 -6.39 -12.08
N VAL A 205 -3.55 -6.90 -11.37
CA VAL A 205 -3.56 -6.81 -9.90
C VAL A 205 -2.66 -7.85 -9.25
N THR A 206 -2.61 -9.04 -9.84
CA THR A 206 -1.68 -10.09 -9.46
C THR A 206 -0.22 -9.63 -9.54
N SER A 207 0.12 -8.79 -10.52
CA SER A 207 1.48 -8.26 -10.71
C SER A 207 1.98 -7.47 -9.49
N TYR A 208 1.12 -6.70 -8.82
CA TYR A 208 1.48 -5.97 -7.60
C TYR A 208 1.83 -6.91 -6.47
N MET A 209 1.01 -7.94 -6.23
CA MET A 209 1.25 -8.89 -5.15
C MET A 209 2.54 -9.68 -5.39
N ILE A 210 2.79 -10.09 -6.64
CA ILE A 210 4.02 -10.76 -7.03
C ILE A 210 5.25 -9.86 -6.85
N GLY A 211 5.18 -8.60 -7.31
CA GLY A 211 6.25 -7.63 -7.16
C GLY A 211 6.58 -7.37 -5.70
N GLN A 212 5.55 -7.13 -4.88
CA GLN A 212 5.68 -6.93 -3.44
C GLN A 212 6.32 -8.13 -2.74
N MET A 213 5.81 -9.34 -3.00
CA MET A 213 6.37 -10.57 -2.44
C MET A 213 7.85 -10.74 -2.82
N THR A 214 8.21 -10.33 -4.05
CA THR A 214 9.60 -10.34 -4.51
C THR A 214 10.47 -9.43 -3.64
N PHE A 215 10.06 -8.19 -3.40
CA PHE A 215 10.81 -7.25 -2.56
C PHE A 215 10.90 -7.70 -1.09
N VAL A 216 9.80 -8.21 -0.52
CA VAL A 216 9.78 -8.73 0.86
C VAL A 216 10.74 -9.91 1.01
N ASN A 217 10.70 -10.86 0.08
CA ASN A 217 11.59 -12.02 0.11
C ASN A 217 13.05 -11.62 -0.13
N ALA A 218 13.31 -10.73 -1.07
CA ALA A 218 14.64 -10.16 -1.29
C ALA A 218 15.22 -9.51 -0.03
N ARG A 219 14.42 -8.68 0.66
CA ARG A 219 14.83 -8.05 1.91
C ARG A 219 15.12 -9.08 2.99
N LYS A 220 14.25 -10.08 3.16
CA LYS A 220 14.46 -11.17 4.13
C LYS A 220 15.75 -11.93 3.84
N LEU A 221 16.01 -12.25 2.58
CA LEU A 221 17.24 -12.91 2.14
C LEU A 221 18.47 -12.09 2.52
N LYS A 222 18.46 -10.77 2.25
CA LYS A 222 19.61 -9.90 2.55
C LYS A 222 19.79 -9.58 4.01
N HIS A 223 18.70 -9.40 4.74
CA HIS A 223 18.76 -9.28 6.19
C HIS A 223 19.39 -10.54 6.82
N LYS A 224 19.06 -11.73 6.29
CA LYS A 224 19.64 -12.99 6.74
C LYS A 224 21.12 -13.13 6.35
N SER A 225 21.51 -12.76 5.13
CA SER A 225 22.89 -12.94 4.65
C SER A 225 23.88 -11.91 5.20
N LEU A 226 23.45 -10.65 5.35
CA LEU A 226 24.30 -9.54 5.80
C LEU A 226 24.27 -9.36 7.33
N SER A 227 23.20 -9.80 8.00
CA SER A 227 23.03 -9.71 9.45
C SER A 227 23.35 -8.29 9.96
N ALA A 228 24.34 -8.11 10.84
CA ALA A 228 24.77 -6.81 11.38
C ALA A 228 25.24 -5.81 10.32
N ARG A 229 25.63 -6.26 9.12
CA ARG A 229 26.01 -5.39 7.99
C ARG A 229 24.80 -4.96 7.15
N PHE A 230 23.60 -5.46 7.44
CA PHE A 230 22.41 -5.08 6.69
C PHE A 230 22.02 -3.63 6.97
N SER A 231 21.90 -2.86 5.90
CA SER A 231 21.49 -1.46 5.92
C SER A 231 20.28 -1.29 5.00
N ILE A 232 19.18 -0.77 5.56
CA ILE A 232 17.95 -0.58 4.79
C ILE A 232 18.09 0.49 3.69
N PRO A 233 18.80 1.62 3.90
CA PRO A 233 19.06 2.57 2.82
C PRO A 233 19.92 2.00 1.70
N ASP A 234 20.95 1.19 2.02
CA ASP A 234 21.79 0.52 1.01
C ASP A 234 20.97 -0.46 0.18
N PHE A 235 20.13 -1.27 0.84
CA PHE A 235 19.21 -2.18 0.16
C PHE A 235 18.30 -1.42 -0.83
N HIS A 236 17.70 -0.30 -0.40
CA HIS A 236 16.88 0.52 -1.28
C HIS A 236 17.67 1.18 -2.41
N TYR A 237 18.89 1.65 -2.15
CA TYR A 237 19.79 2.20 -3.18
C TYR A 237 20.08 1.20 -4.29
N HIS A 238 20.49 -0.01 -3.93
CA HIS A 238 20.81 -1.04 -4.91
C HIS A 238 19.62 -1.45 -5.77
N ILE A 239 18.41 -1.42 -5.22
CA ILE A 239 17.17 -1.68 -5.95
C ILE A 239 16.83 -0.50 -6.89
N LEU A 240 16.76 0.71 -6.35
CA LEU A 240 16.20 1.87 -7.07
C LEU A 240 17.13 2.40 -8.16
N ARG A 241 18.45 2.28 -7.98
CA ARG A 241 19.44 2.81 -8.93
C ARG A 241 19.38 2.18 -10.33
N GLN A 242 18.71 1.03 -10.45
CA GLN A 242 18.62 0.27 -11.70
C GLN A 242 17.39 0.68 -12.53
N GLY A 243 16.49 1.48 -11.96
CA GLY A 243 15.23 1.84 -12.59
C GLY A 243 14.25 0.66 -12.66
N GLU A 244 13.27 0.79 -13.56
CA GLU A 244 12.26 -0.23 -13.79
C GLU A 244 12.85 -1.36 -14.63
N ILE A 245 13.16 -2.49 -13.99
CA ILE A 245 13.75 -3.67 -14.61
C ILE A 245 12.84 -4.89 -14.48
N PRO A 246 12.94 -5.88 -15.38
CA PRO A 246 12.25 -7.15 -15.22
C PRO A 246 12.58 -7.81 -13.87
N ARG A 247 11.58 -8.42 -13.26
CA ARG A 247 11.66 -9.05 -11.93
C ARG A 247 12.80 -10.06 -11.84
N GLU A 248 13.04 -10.83 -12.89
CA GLU A 248 14.09 -11.86 -12.93
C GLU A 248 15.48 -11.23 -12.83
N HIS A 249 15.68 -10.08 -13.48
CA HIS A 249 16.92 -9.31 -13.40
C HIS A 249 17.12 -8.72 -11.99
N LEU A 250 16.05 -8.18 -11.41
CA LEU A 250 16.06 -7.68 -10.03
C LEU A 250 16.45 -8.77 -9.03
N ILE A 251 15.84 -9.96 -9.13
CA ILE A 251 16.14 -11.09 -8.24
C ILE A 251 17.61 -11.52 -8.37
N LYS A 252 18.12 -11.61 -9.60
CA LYS A 252 19.52 -11.94 -9.85
C LYS A 252 20.45 -10.92 -9.18
N ASN A 253 20.23 -9.63 -9.46
CA ASN A 253 21.08 -8.57 -8.92
C ASN A 253 21.03 -8.52 -7.41
N ILE A 254 19.85 -8.72 -6.82
CA ILE A 254 19.73 -8.83 -5.37
C ILE A 254 20.58 -10.00 -4.88
N ARG A 255 20.46 -11.22 -5.41
CA ARG A 255 21.28 -12.36 -4.95
C ARG A 255 22.78 -12.04 -4.93
N ASP A 256 23.26 -11.34 -5.95
CA ASP A 256 24.68 -11.04 -6.15
C ASP A 256 25.21 -9.89 -5.25
N LEU A 257 24.34 -9.14 -4.55
CA LEU A 257 24.76 -8.12 -3.56
C LEU A 257 25.51 -8.76 -2.38
N SER A 258 26.82 -8.51 -2.24
CA SER A 258 27.67 -9.06 -1.17
C SER A 258 27.82 -8.15 0.06
#